data_AF-A0A2H0V3B0-F1
#
_entry.id   AF-A0A2H0V3B0-F1
#
_cell.length_a   1.000
_cell.length_b   1.000
_cell.length_c   1.000
_cell.angle_alpha   90.00
_cell.angle_beta   90.00
_cell.angle_gamma   90.00
#
_symmetry.space_group_name_H-M   'P 1'
#
loop_
_entity.id
_entity.type
_entity.pdbx_description
1 polymer ?
#
loop_
_entity_poly.entity_id
_entity_poly.type
_entity_poly.pdbx_seq_one_letter_code
_entity_poly.pdbx_strand_id
1 'polypeptide(L)'
;KELQNMGYEVTVFFYNPNIFPEDEYNLRLNEAERFCAKEGVKLKVGEYDYEAWKENIKGHENAPEKGSRCEICITLRLQETAQVASEDGFEAMASTLTISPHKSVDMVNSIGHEMADIYGVEFIDKVWRKDEGFKKSCELAEDEGFHRQDYCGCEFSIRE
;
A
#
# COMPACT_ATOMS: atom_id res chain seq x y z
N LYS A 1 5.65 10.63 -8.29
CA LYS A 1 5.97 11.49 -9.46
C LYS A 1 5.49 10.91 -10.78
N GLU A 2 5.66 9.61 -11.06
CA GLU A 2 5.26 9.04 -12.37
C GLU A 2 3.80 9.29 -12.76
N LEU A 3 2.85 9.10 -11.84
CA LEU A 3 1.43 9.41 -12.11
C LEU A 3 1.21 10.90 -12.44
N GLN A 4 1.87 11.81 -11.73
CA GLN A 4 1.81 13.25 -12.05
C GLN A 4 2.38 13.55 -13.44
N ASN A 5 3.47 12.86 -13.84
CA ASN A 5 4.04 12.99 -15.19
C ASN A 5 3.12 12.41 -16.28
N MET A 6 2.23 11.47 -15.92
CA MET A 6 1.17 10.97 -16.79
C MET A 6 -0.06 11.91 -16.84
N GLY A 7 -0.05 13.01 -16.08
CA GLY A 7 -1.10 14.04 -16.10
C GLY A 7 -2.13 13.95 -14.98
N TYR A 8 -1.98 13.02 -14.03
CA TYR A 8 -2.93 12.87 -12.92
C TYR A 8 -2.70 13.89 -11.80
N GLU A 9 -3.79 14.46 -11.25
CA GLU A 9 -3.77 15.04 -9.91
C GLU A 9 -3.77 13.88 -8.89
N VAL A 10 -2.79 13.87 -8.00
CA VAL A 10 -2.56 12.73 -7.10
C VAL A 10 -2.85 13.11 -5.66
N THR A 11 -3.62 12.26 -4.98
CA THR A 11 -3.72 12.19 -3.52
C THR A 11 -3.16 10.84 -3.07
N VAL A 12 -2.34 10.84 -2.03
CA VAL A 12 -1.85 9.61 -1.40
C VAL A 12 -2.86 9.18 -0.35
N PHE A 13 -3.22 7.90 -0.36
CA PHE A 13 -4.01 7.28 0.70
C PHE A 13 -3.12 6.30 1.49
N PHE A 14 -2.90 6.59 2.76
CA PHE A 14 -2.16 5.73 3.67
C PHE A 14 -3.15 4.87 4.45
N TYR A 15 -3.26 3.60 4.06
CA TYR A 15 -4.10 2.62 4.75
C TYR A 15 -3.39 1.27 4.84
N ASN A 16 -3.00 0.96 6.07
CA ASN A 16 -2.12 -0.13 6.42
C ASN A 16 -2.46 -0.66 7.82
N PRO A 17 -3.69 -1.18 8.03
CA PRO A 17 -4.14 -1.65 9.35
C PRO A 17 -3.30 -2.82 9.88
N ASN A 18 -2.59 -3.50 8.99
CA ASN A 18 -1.75 -4.65 9.30
C ASN A 18 -0.39 -4.30 9.89
N ILE A 19 0.02 -3.02 9.95
CA ILE A 19 1.37 -2.68 10.44
C ILE A 19 1.43 -2.95 11.95
N PHE A 20 2.46 -3.67 12.36
CA PHE A 20 2.74 -4.03 13.74
C PHE A 20 4.26 -4.01 13.98
N PRO A 21 4.76 -3.53 15.13
CA PRO A 21 3.99 -2.93 16.23
C PRO A 21 3.47 -1.52 15.86
N GLU A 22 2.65 -0.93 16.74
CA GLU A 22 2.09 0.41 16.55
C GLU A 22 3.17 1.48 16.33
N ASP A 23 4.33 1.35 16.96
CA ASP A 23 5.48 2.25 16.73
C ASP A 23 5.94 2.24 15.27
N GLU A 24 5.90 1.08 14.59
CA GLU A 24 6.21 0.98 13.16
C GLU A 24 5.14 1.69 12.31
N TYR A 25 3.87 1.58 12.70
CA TYR A 25 2.78 2.28 12.00
C TYR A 25 3.00 3.79 12.08
N ASN A 26 3.23 4.30 13.29
CA ASN A 26 3.48 5.71 13.54
C ASN A 26 4.73 6.21 12.80
N LEU A 27 5.80 5.43 12.78
CA LEU A 27 7.02 5.77 12.03
C LEU A 27 6.72 5.93 10.53
N ARG A 28 6.07 4.94 9.91
CA ARG A 28 5.76 4.98 8.48
C ARG A 28 4.75 6.07 8.12
N LEU A 29 3.77 6.33 8.98
CA LEU A 29 2.81 7.41 8.79
C LEU A 29 3.51 8.78 8.84
N ASN A 30 4.36 9.02 9.83
CA ASN A 30 5.12 10.27 9.95
C ASN A 30 6.02 10.52 8.71
N GLU A 31 6.60 9.46 8.14
CA GLU A 31 7.38 9.57 6.90
C GLU A 31 6.52 9.91 5.68
N ALA A 32 5.35 9.28 5.56
CA ALA A 32 4.39 9.60 4.52
C ALA A 32 3.90 11.06 4.63
N GLU A 33 3.57 11.52 5.84
CA GLU A 33 3.18 12.90 6.12
C GLU A 33 4.29 13.89 5.74
N ARG A 34 5.51 13.66 6.23
CA ARG A 34 6.67 14.51 5.94
C ARG A 34 6.92 14.61 4.44
N PHE A 35 6.92 13.48 3.74
CA PHE A 35 7.21 13.45 2.31
C PHE A 35 6.10 14.07 1.48
N CYS A 36 4.83 13.75 1.78
CA CYS A 36 3.70 14.36 1.08
C CYS A 36 3.67 15.88 1.27
N ALA A 37 3.94 16.37 2.49
CA ALA A 37 4.03 17.81 2.78
C ALA A 37 5.16 18.48 1.99
N LYS A 38 6.35 17.86 1.95
CA LYS A 38 7.51 18.35 1.17
C LYS A 38 7.18 18.44 -0.33
N GLU A 39 6.51 17.42 -0.86
CA GLU A 39 6.20 17.31 -2.29
C GLU A 39 4.93 18.07 -2.71
N GLY A 40 4.22 18.68 -1.76
CA GLY A 40 2.96 19.39 -2.01
C GLY A 40 1.83 18.46 -2.46
N VAL A 41 1.84 17.20 -2.01
CA VAL A 41 0.85 16.16 -2.35
C VAL A 41 -0.11 16.00 -1.18
N LYS A 42 -1.42 15.91 -1.45
CA LYS A 42 -2.42 15.67 -0.41
C LYS A 42 -2.24 14.25 0.14
N LEU A 43 -2.34 14.10 1.46
CA LEU A 43 -2.34 12.82 2.14
C LEU A 43 -3.69 12.63 2.85
N LYS A 44 -4.33 11.49 2.62
CA LYS A 44 -5.48 11.00 3.38
C LYS A 44 -5.03 9.76 4.15
N VAL A 45 -5.43 9.66 5.41
CA VAL A 45 -5.06 8.56 6.30
C VAL A 45 -6.31 7.77 6.63
N GLY A 46 -6.29 6.47 6.35
CA GLY A 46 -7.36 5.55 6.72
C GLY A 46 -7.27 5.13 8.19
N GLU A 47 -8.32 4.49 8.69
CA GLU A 47 -8.35 4.01 10.06
C GLU A 47 -7.25 2.98 10.34
N TYR A 48 -6.62 3.06 11.51
CA TYR A 48 -5.69 2.04 11.99
C TYR A 48 -6.38 1.16 13.02
N ASP A 49 -6.98 0.06 12.54
CA ASP A 49 -7.57 -0.97 13.39
C ASP A 49 -6.85 -2.30 13.19
N TYR A 50 -5.80 -2.50 14.00
CA TYR A 50 -5.00 -3.72 14.00
C TYR A 50 -5.80 -4.95 14.44
N GLU A 51 -6.72 -4.79 15.39
CA GLU A 51 -7.50 -5.90 15.94
C GLU A 51 -8.58 -6.36 14.95
N ALA A 52 -9.24 -5.43 14.24
CA ALA A 52 -10.12 -5.78 13.13
C ALA A 52 -9.35 -6.50 12.01
N TRP A 53 -8.14 -6.03 11.66
CA TRP A 53 -7.29 -6.74 10.71
C TRP A 53 -6.96 -8.17 11.18
N LYS A 54 -6.63 -8.35 12.46
CA LYS A 54 -6.38 -9.68 13.06
C LYS A 54 -7.58 -10.61 12.96
N GLU A 55 -8.79 -10.12 13.22
CA GLU A 55 -10.00 -10.95 13.08
C GLU A 55 -10.23 -11.38 11.62
N ASN A 56 -9.92 -10.51 10.65
CA ASN A 56 -10.02 -10.85 9.23
C ASN A 56 -9.05 -11.96 8.78
N ILE A 57 -7.86 -12.05 9.41
CA ILE A 57 -6.85 -13.06 9.05
C ILE A 57 -6.93 -14.33 9.90
N LYS A 58 -7.94 -14.46 10.76
CA LYS A 58 -8.09 -15.60 11.68
C LYS A 58 -8.17 -16.93 10.93
N GLY A 59 -7.33 -17.89 11.35
CA GLY A 59 -7.16 -19.17 10.65
C GLY A 59 -6.15 -19.13 9.49
N HIS A 60 -5.59 -17.96 9.18
CA HIS A 60 -4.57 -17.75 8.15
C HIS A 60 -3.21 -17.30 8.72
N GLU A 61 -3.04 -17.32 10.05
CA GLU A 61 -1.86 -16.82 10.76
C GLU A 61 -0.58 -17.51 10.24
N ASN A 62 -0.65 -18.83 10.06
CA ASN A 62 0.45 -19.68 9.62
C ASN A 62 0.59 -19.76 8.09
N ALA A 63 -0.20 -19.01 7.32
CA ALA A 63 -0.06 -18.99 5.87
C ALA A 63 1.33 -18.44 5.48
N PRO A 64 1.98 -19.01 4.45
CA PRO A 64 3.25 -18.49 3.96
C PRO A 64 3.08 -17.08 3.39
N GLU A 65 4.19 -16.35 3.28
CA GLU A 65 4.21 -15.08 2.55
C GLU A 65 3.76 -15.31 1.10
N LYS A 66 2.97 -14.37 0.56
CA LYS A 66 2.23 -14.51 -0.71
C LYS A 66 1.12 -15.58 -0.71
N GLY A 67 0.81 -16.16 0.44
CA GLY A 67 -0.34 -17.04 0.63
C GLY A 67 -1.62 -16.29 1.00
N SER A 68 -2.61 -17.02 1.52
CA SER A 68 -3.96 -16.53 1.81
C SER A 68 -4.02 -15.37 2.81
N ARG A 69 -3.11 -15.29 3.78
CA ARG A 69 -2.98 -14.11 4.66
C ARG A 69 -2.65 -12.84 3.88
N CYS A 70 -1.73 -12.94 2.91
CA CYS A 70 -1.36 -11.79 2.08
C CYS A 70 -2.50 -11.37 1.16
N GLU A 71 -3.26 -12.34 0.63
CA GLU A 71 -4.46 -12.09 -0.15
C GLU A 71 -5.48 -11.26 0.64
N ILE A 72 -5.88 -11.72 1.83
CA ILE A 72 -6.80 -10.99 2.73
C ILE A 72 -6.26 -9.57 3.03
N CYS A 73 -4.99 -9.46 3.38
CA CYS A 73 -4.37 -8.18 3.70
C CYS A 73 -4.38 -7.20 2.50
N ILE A 74 -4.15 -7.70 1.28
CA ILE A 74 -4.16 -6.87 0.07
C ILE A 74 -5.60 -6.50 -0.30
N THR A 75 -6.54 -7.43 -0.18
CA THR A 75 -7.98 -7.19 -0.39
C THR A 75 -8.47 -6.07 0.50
N LEU A 76 -8.26 -6.14 1.82
CA LEU A 76 -8.68 -5.08 2.75
C LEU A 76 -8.14 -3.71 2.32
N ARG A 77 -6.87 -3.65 1.92
CA ARG A 77 -6.21 -2.39 1.56
C ARG A 77 -6.74 -1.81 0.25
N LEU A 78 -6.91 -2.64 -0.77
CA LEU A 78 -7.38 -2.19 -2.08
C LEU A 78 -8.88 -1.93 -2.08
N GLN A 79 -9.66 -2.68 -1.30
CA GLN A 79 -11.09 -2.46 -1.10
C GLN A 79 -11.35 -1.08 -0.48
N GLU A 80 -10.69 -0.77 0.64
CA GLU A 80 -10.82 0.54 1.30
C GLU A 80 -10.39 1.67 0.37
N THR A 81 -9.29 1.46 -0.38
CA THR A 81 -8.81 2.47 -1.34
C THR A 81 -9.83 2.71 -2.45
N ALA A 82 -10.43 1.64 -3.00
CA ALA A 82 -11.45 1.74 -4.05
C ALA A 82 -12.73 2.43 -3.55
N GLN A 83 -13.15 2.10 -2.32
CA GLN A 83 -14.29 2.72 -1.67
C GLN A 83 -14.07 4.22 -1.47
N VAL A 84 -12.96 4.61 -0.84
CA VAL A 84 -12.61 6.01 -0.61
C VAL A 84 -12.47 6.77 -1.94
N ALA A 85 -11.85 6.14 -2.94
CA ALA A 85 -11.72 6.72 -4.27
C ALA A 85 -13.10 7.05 -4.88
N SER A 86 -14.04 6.10 -4.82
CA SER A 86 -15.40 6.27 -5.32
C SER A 86 -16.18 7.36 -4.56
N GLU A 87 -16.14 7.33 -3.23
CA GLU A 87 -16.85 8.28 -2.36
C GLU A 87 -16.35 9.72 -2.52
N ASP A 88 -15.03 9.90 -2.68
CA ASP A 88 -14.41 11.22 -2.85
C ASP A 88 -14.41 11.69 -4.32
N GLY A 89 -14.90 10.88 -5.26
CA GLY A 89 -15.02 11.22 -6.69
C GLY A 89 -13.71 11.13 -7.49
N PHE A 90 -12.76 10.30 -7.07
CA PHE A 90 -11.58 9.96 -7.86
C PHE A 90 -11.95 9.04 -9.03
N GLU A 91 -11.37 9.30 -10.20
CA GLU A 91 -11.61 8.49 -11.40
C GLU A 91 -10.78 7.19 -11.41
N ALA A 92 -9.64 7.18 -10.71
CA ALA A 92 -8.69 6.10 -10.74
C ALA A 92 -7.98 5.90 -9.39
N MET A 93 -7.55 4.66 -9.15
CA MET A 93 -6.70 4.27 -8.03
C MET A 93 -5.46 3.49 -8.52
N ALA A 94 -4.40 3.53 -7.72
CA ALA A 94 -3.17 2.80 -7.97
C ALA A 94 -2.58 2.31 -6.64
N SER A 95 -1.68 1.33 -6.69
CA SER A 95 -1.04 0.81 -5.48
C SER A 95 0.47 0.77 -5.59
N THR A 96 1.18 1.26 -4.57
CA THR A 96 2.63 1.14 -4.47
C THR A 96 3.10 -0.29 -4.24
N LEU A 97 2.21 -1.24 -3.93
CA LEU A 97 2.53 -2.63 -3.60
C LEU A 97 3.40 -3.33 -4.66
N THR A 98 3.29 -2.97 -5.93
CA THR A 98 4.06 -3.59 -7.02
C THR A 98 5.53 -3.11 -7.10
N ILE A 99 5.94 -2.14 -6.27
CA ILE A 99 7.35 -1.72 -6.12
C ILE A 99 8.21 -2.79 -5.46
N SER A 100 7.63 -3.55 -4.53
CA SER A 100 8.37 -4.55 -3.78
C SER A 100 8.58 -5.81 -4.62
N PRO A 101 9.80 -6.37 -4.67
CA PRO A 101 10.05 -7.67 -5.31
C PRO A 101 9.42 -8.83 -4.52
N HIS A 102 9.04 -8.61 -3.27
CA HIS A 102 8.44 -9.62 -2.39
C HIS A 102 6.92 -9.70 -2.52
N LYS A 103 6.28 -8.80 -3.27
CA LYS A 103 4.82 -8.84 -3.50
C LYS A 103 4.49 -9.49 -4.83
N SER A 104 3.45 -10.32 -4.83
CA SER A 104 2.91 -10.93 -6.05
C SER A 104 2.17 -9.86 -6.86
N VAL A 105 2.63 -9.59 -8.08
CA VAL A 105 1.97 -8.61 -8.96
C VAL A 105 0.62 -9.13 -9.41
N ASP A 106 0.55 -10.41 -9.76
CA ASP A 106 -0.70 -11.00 -10.25
C ASP A 106 -1.79 -10.93 -9.18
N MET A 107 -1.43 -11.17 -7.91
CA MET A 107 -2.35 -11.01 -6.77
C MET A 107 -2.80 -9.56 -6.60
N VAL A 108 -1.86 -8.61 -6.58
CA VAL A 108 -2.18 -7.18 -6.41
C VAL A 108 -3.06 -6.67 -7.55
N ASN A 109 -2.74 -7.03 -8.79
CA ASN A 109 -3.47 -6.56 -9.95
C ASN A 109 -4.84 -7.22 -10.06
N SER A 110 -4.95 -8.52 -9.78
CA SER A 110 -6.24 -9.22 -9.77
C SER A 110 -7.21 -8.61 -8.76
N ILE A 111 -6.76 -8.42 -7.52
CA ILE A 111 -7.56 -7.82 -6.45
C ILE A 111 -7.85 -6.34 -6.77
N GLY A 112 -6.87 -5.61 -7.30
CA GLY A 112 -7.03 -4.20 -7.66
C GLY A 112 -8.11 -3.98 -8.70
N HIS A 113 -8.11 -4.77 -9.78
CA HIS A 113 -9.17 -4.75 -10.80
C HIS A 113 -10.52 -5.14 -10.23
N GLU A 114 -10.59 -6.20 -9.41
CA GLU A 114 -11.84 -6.64 -8.79
C GLU A 114 -12.47 -5.54 -7.91
N MET A 115 -11.68 -4.90 -7.04
CA MET A 115 -12.19 -3.83 -6.18
C MET A 115 -12.56 -2.59 -6.98
N ALA A 116 -11.75 -2.22 -7.97
CA ALA A 116 -12.04 -1.10 -8.85
C ALA A 116 -13.37 -1.27 -9.62
N ASP A 117 -13.64 -2.48 -10.13
CA ASP A 117 -14.90 -2.83 -10.79
C ASP A 117 -16.10 -2.72 -9.84
N ILE A 118 -15.96 -3.19 -8.59
CA ILE A 118 -17.03 -3.13 -7.57
C ILE A 118 -17.41 -1.69 -7.24
N TYR A 119 -16.42 -0.81 -7.10
CA TYR A 119 -16.63 0.57 -6.64
C TYR A 119 -16.70 1.60 -7.79
N GLY A 120 -16.55 1.16 -9.04
CA GLY A 120 -16.71 2.01 -10.21
C GLY A 120 -15.57 3.02 -10.42
N VAL A 121 -14.33 2.62 -10.13
CA VAL A 121 -13.12 3.41 -10.36
C VAL A 121 -12.17 2.66 -11.31
N GLU A 122 -11.22 3.34 -11.96
CA GLU A 122 -10.18 2.69 -12.77
C GLU A 122 -9.04 2.17 -11.88
N PHE A 123 -8.52 0.95 -12.14
CA PHE A 123 -7.28 0.48 -11.53
C PHE A 123 -6.08 0.65 -12.46
N ILE A 124 -5.13 1.50 -12.05
CA ILE A 124 -3.85 1.68 -12.75
C ILE A 124 -2.89 0.55 -12.32
N ASP A 125 -2.86 -0.52 -13.12
CA ASP A 125 -2.17 -1.78 -12.82
C ASP A 125 -0.65 -1.79 -13.05
N LYS A 126 -0.03 -0.61 -12.95
CA LYS A 126 1.38 -0.40 -13.24
C LYS A 126 2.29 -1.18 -12.28
N VAL A 127 3.30 -1.84 -12.87
CA VAL A 127 4.34 -2.57 -12.12
C VAL A 127 5.52 -1.65 -11.84
N TRP A 128 5.53 -1.01 -10.67
CA TRP A 128 6.50 0.06 -10.34
C TRP A 128 7.95 -0.41 -10.25
N ARG A 129 8.20 -1.71 -10.02
CA ARG A 129 9.58 -2.21 -9.94
C ARG A 129 10.30 -2.34 -11.30
N LYS A 130 9.58 -2.25 -12.42
CA LYS A 130 10.19 -2.28 -13.77
C LYS A 130 11.00 -1.00 -14.02
N ASP A 131 11.83 -1.00 -15.06
CA ASP A 131 12.61 0.19 -15.48
C ASP A 131 13.46 0.84 -14.37
N GLU A 132 14.14 -0.03 -13.60
CA GLU A 132 14.92 0.32 -12.41
C GLU A 132 14.11 0.97 -11.28
N GLY A 133 12.78 0.90 -11.31
CA GLY A 133 11.93 1.58 -10.33
C GLY A 133 12.19 1.13 -8.89
N PHE A 134 12.47 -0.16 -8.66
CA PHE A 134 12.88 -0.61 -7.32
C PHE A 134 14.20 0.03 -6.85
N LYS A 135 15.19 0.15 -7.75
CA LYS A 135 16.47 0.80 -7.46
C LYS A 135 16.26 2.30 -7.16
N LYS A 136 15.50 2.99 -8.00
CA LYS A 136 15.11 4.40 -7.79
C LYS A 136 14.38 4.62 -6.47
N SER A 137 13.53 3.67 -6.05
CA SER A 137 12.88 3.75 -4.72
C SER A 137 13.87 3.56 -3.58
N CYS A 138 14.93 2.77 -3.76
CA CYS A 138 16.00 2.63 -2.77
C CYS A 138 16.82 3.92 -2.66
N GLU A 139 17.20 4.50 -3.80
CA GLU A 139 17.94 5.78 -3.87
C GLU A 139 17.12 6.90 -3.23
N LEU A 140 15.83 7.01 -3.56
CA LEU A 140 14.93 7.98 -2.94
C LEU A 140 14.83 7.78 -1.42
N ALA A 141 14.76 6.53 -0.94
CA ALA A 141 14.71 6.25 0.48
C ALA A 141 16.00 6.68 1.20
N GLU A 142 17.16 6.50 0.57
CA GLU A 142 18.45 6.96 1.10
C GLU A 142 18.53 8.49 1.12
N ASP A 143 18.17 9.15 0.02
CA ASP A 143 18.18 10.61 -0.11
C ASP A 143 17.22 11.30 0.86
N GLU A 144 16.05 10.71 1.12
CA GLU A 144 15.07 11.22 2.06
C GLU A 144 15.32 10.79 3.50
N GLY A 145 16.26 9.88 3.75
CA GLY A 145 16.49 9.28 5.05
C GLY A 145 15.30 8.48 5.58
N PHE A 146 14.58 7.78 4.70
CA PHE A 146 13.46 6.92 5.09
C PHE A 146 13.93 5.68 5.84
N HIS A 147 13.12 5.28 6.82
CA HIS A 147 13.21 4.04 7.51
C HIS A 147 13.09 2.88 6.53
N ARG A 148 14.07 1.98 6.61
CA ARG A 148 14.15 0.77 5.79
C ARG A 148 13.73 -0.42 6.63
N GLN A 149 12.46 -0.75 6.53
CA GLN A 149 11.88 -1.96 7.12
C GLN A 149 12.54 -3.25 6.59
N ASP A 150 12.71 -4.25 7.44
CA ASP A 150 13.24 -5.59 7.15
C ASP A 150 12.14 -6.66 7.01
N TYR A 151 10.88 -6.26 7.16
CA TYR A 151 9.69 -7.11 7.04
C TYR A 151 8.56 -6.38 6.32
N CYS A 152 7.46 -7.09 6.02
CA CYS A 152 6.39 -6.52 5.20
C CYS A 152 5.47 -5.56 5.97
N GLY A 153 5.57 -5.54 7.31
CA GLY A 153 4.76 -4.74 8.22
C GLY A 153 3.84 -5.56 9.12
N CYS A 154 3.42 -6.78 8.73
CA CYS A 154 2.60 -7.61 9.61
C CYS A 154 3.43 -8.41 10.62
N GLU A 155 2.87 -8.68 11.81
CA GLU A 155 3.54 -9.43 12.88
C GLU A 155 4.08 -10.78 12.39
N PHE A 156 3.34 -11.48 11.53
CA PHE A 156 3.72 -12.77 10.96
C PHE A 156 4.78 -12.71 9.86
N SER A 157 5.30 -11.53 9.56
CA SER A 157 6.42 -11.34 8.64
C SER A 157 7.71 -10.89 9.34
N ILE A 158 7.64 -10.59 10.63
CA ILE A 158 8.82 -10.33 11.46
C ILE A 158 9.60 -11.65 11.52
N ARG A 159 10.84 -11.61 11.04
CA ARG A 159 11.78 -12.74 11.15
C ARG A 159 12.67 -12.45 12.35
N GLU A 160 12.90 -13.45 13.20
CA GLU A 160 13.89 -13.38 14.29
C GLU A 160 15.31 -13.16 13.75
#